data_AF-X1U943-F1
#
_entry.id   AF-X1U943-F1
#
_cell.length_a   1.000
_cell.length_b   1.000
_cell.length_c   1.000
_cell.angle_alpha   90.00
_cell.angle_beta   90.00
_cell.angle_gamma   90.00
#
_symmetry.space_group_name_H-M   'P 1'
#
loop_
_entity.id
_entity.type
_entity.pdbx_description
1 polymer ?
#
loop_
_entity_poly.entity_id
_entity_poly.type
_entity_poly.pdbx_seq_one_letter_code
_entity_poly.pdbx_strand_id
1 'polypeptide(L)' 'MWKDSSKFSDMLLELSQLYKKFPKYLLEIKAEDYQIPIIELNNLIKSAIKSEKLIRNNNDNTYSKA' A
#
# COMPACT_ATOMS: atom_id res chain seq x y z
N MET A 1 19.33 0.11 2.34
CA MET A 1 17.94 -0.22 2.74
C MET A 1 17.14 1.07 2.74
N TRP A 2 15.99 1.11 2.08
CA TRP A 2 15.19 2.33 1.95
C TRP A 2 14.37 2.50 3.24
N LYS A 3 14.43 3.68 3.87
CA LYS A 3 13.82 3.96 5.18
C LYS A 3 12.29 3.88 5.14
N ASP A 4 11.71 4.04 3.96
CA ASP A 4 10.27 4.11 3.73
C ASP A 4 9.63 2.75 3.43
N SER A 5 10.45 1.70 3.22
CA SER A 5 9.96 0.33 3.03
C SER A 5 9.33 -0.26 4.30
N SER A 6 9.86 0.07 5.48
CA SER A 6 9.27 -0.37 6.76
C SER A 6 7.94 0.35 7.01
N LYS A 7 7.90 1.68 6.84
CA LYS A 7 6.68 2.49 6.96
C LYS A 7 5.57 1.99 6.04
N PHE A 8 5.88 1.72 4.78
CA PHE A 8 4.92 1.19 3.82
C PHE A 8 4.41 -0.20 4.21
N SER A 9 5.29 -1.06 4.73
CA SER A 9 4.90 -2.41 5.18
C SER A 9 3.97 -2.35 6.40
N ASP A 10 4.26 -1.45 7.35
CA ASP A 10 3.44 -1.21 8.53
C ASP A 10 2.07 -0.64 8.14
N MET A 11 2.05 0.33 7.22
CA MET A 11 0.84 0.90 6.65
C MET A 11 -0.04 -0.15 5.98
N LEU A 12 0.55 -1.03 5.16
CA LEU A 12 -0.18 -2.14 4.53
C LEU A 12 -0.71 -3.14 5.56
N LEU A 13 0.04 -3.40 6.64
CA LEU A 13 -0.40 -4.28 7.72
C LEU A 13 -1.62 -3.67 8.42
N GLU A 14 -1.56 -2.41 8.82
CA GLU A 14 -2.70 -1.70 9.45
C GLU A 14 -3.93 -1.75 8.54
N LEU A 15 -3.77 -1.36 7.27
CA LEU A 15 -4.87 -1.39 6.30
C LEU A 15 -5.45 -2.80 6.14
N SER A 16 -4.63 -3.85 6.10
CA SER A 16 -5.11 -5.23 5.98
C SER A 16 -5.85 -5.74 7.22
N GLN A 17 -5.48 -5.25 8.41
CA GLN A 17 -6.13 -5.61 9.67
C GLN A 17 -7.49 -4.93 9.82
N LEU A 18 -7.57 -3.65 9.44
CA LEU A 18 -8.83 -2.88 9.46
C LEU A 18 -9.75 -3.27 8.30
N TYR A 19 -9.18 -3.50 7.12
CA TYR A 19 -9.89 -3.74 5.88
C TYR A 19 -9.28 -4.93 5.14
N LYS A 20 -10.06 -5.99 4.91
CA LYS A 20 -9.61 -7.12 4.09
C LYS A 20 -9.21 -6.71 2.65
N LYS A 21 -9.86 -5.66 2.13
CA LYS A 21 -9.59 -5.03 0.84
C LYS A 21 -9.75 -3.52 0.99
N PHE A 22 -8.92 -2.73 0.30
CA PHE A 22 -8.95 -1.27 0.38
C PHE A 22 -8.72 -0.62 -0.99
N PRO A 23 -9.44 0.46 -1.32
CA PRO A 23 -9.24 1.22 -2.56
C PRO A 23 -7.96 2.06 -2.53
N LYS A 24 -7.52 2.54 -3.71
CA LYS A 24 -6.30 3.36 -3.86
C LYS A 24 -6.29 4.60 -2.98
N TYR A 25 -7.41 5.29 -2.86
CA TYR A 25 -7.47 6.53 -2.08
C TYR A 25 -7.16 6.30 -0.59
N LEU A 26 -7.44 5.11 -0.04
CA LEU A 26 -7.06 4.78 1.35
C LEU A 26 -5.54 4.61 1.49
N LEU A 27 -4.85 4.12 0.46
CA LEU A 27 -3.39 4.10 0.44
C LEU A 27 -2.81 5.52 0.40
N GLU A 28 -3.45 6.43 -0.33
CA GLU A 28 -3.03 7.84 -0.43
C GLU A 28 -3.21 8.56 0.91
N ILE A 29 -4.38 8.43 1.54
CA ILE A 29 -4.66 9.00 2.88
C ILE A 29 -3.67 8.43 3.92
N LYS A 30 -3.49 7.11 3.96
CA LYS A 30 -2.60 6.49 4.95
C LYS A 30 -1.12 6.78 4.68
N ALA A 31 -0.73 7.01 3.44
CA ALA A 31 0.63 7.43 3.14
C ALA A 31 0.94 8.81 3.75
N GLU A 32 -0.04 9.72 3.80
CA GLU A 32 0.13 11.00 4.49
C GLU A 32 0.38 10.81 6.00
N ASP A 33 -0.41 9.96 6.67
CA ASP A 33 -0.22 9.61 8.10
C ASP A 33 1.18 9.05 8.38
N TYR A 34 1.72 8.23 7.46
CA TYR A 34 3.04 7.61 7.57
C TYR A 34 4.18 8.48 7.02
N GLN A 35 3.88 9.69 6.54
CA GLN A 35 4.82 10.61 5.90
C GLN A 35 5.55 9.97 4.71
N ILE A 36 4.83 9.20 3.89
CA ILE A 36 5.32 8.61 2.65
C ILE A 36 4.91 9.54 1.50
N PRO A 37 5.86 10.17 0.78
CA PRO A 37 5.54 11.03 -0.34
C PRO A 37 4.75 10.30 -1.43
N ILE A 38 3.76 10.95 -2.06
CA ILE A 38 2.92 10.32 -3.11
C ILE A 38 3.74 9.74 -4.27
N ILE A 39 4.81 10.42 -4.69
CA ILE A 39 5.71 9.92 -5.74
C ILE A 39 6.34 8.59 -5.34
N GLU A 40 6.75 8.47 -4.07
CA GLU A 40 7.34 7.27 -3.51
C GLU A 40 6.30 6.16 -3.30
N LEU A 41 5.11 6.50 -2.78
CA LEU A 41 3.98 5.58 -2.63
C LEU A 41 3.68 4.85 -3.94
N ASN A 42 3.62 5.57 -5.07
CA ASN A 42 3.35 4.96 -6.37
C ASN A 42 4.44 3.94 -6.78
N ASN A 43 5.71 4.23 -6.47
CA ASN A 43 6.82 3.31 -6.74
C ASN A 43 6.78 2.09 -5.81
N LEU A 44 6.42 2.30 -4.54
CA LEU A 44 6.26 1.24 -3.55
C LEU A 44 5.10 0.30 -3.90
N ILE A 45 3.94 0.82 -4.29
CA ILE A 45 2.79 0.03 -4.76
C ILE A 45 3.19 -0.83 -5.96
N LYS A 46 3.82 -0.24 -6.98
CA LYS A 46 4.27 -0.99 -8.17
C LYS A 46 5.26 -2.10 -7.80
N SER A 47 6.22 -1.81 -6.92
CA SER A 47 7.21 -2.79 -6.46
C SER A 47 6.56 -3.89 -5.62
N ALA A 48 5.59 -3.55 -4.78
CA ALA A 48 4.87 -4.51 -3.95
C ALA A 48 3.99 -5.45 -4.78
N ILE A 49 3.35 -4.95 -5.84
CA ILE A 49 2.63 -5.79 -6.80
C ILE A 49 3.59 -6.71 -7.54
N LYS A 50 4.71 -6.17 -8.04
CA LYS A 50 5.72 -6.96 -8.76
C LYS A 50 6.36 -8.05 -7.89
N SER A 51 6.45 -7.82 -6.58
CA SER A 51 6.99 -8.76 -5.60
C SER A 51 5.91 -9.61 -4.90
N GLU A 52 4.67 -9.57 -5.40
CA GLU A 52 3.55 -10.37 -4.88
C GLU A 52 3.24 -10.11 -3.40
N LYS A 53 3.58 -8.94 -2.87
CA LYS A 53 3.24 -8.50 -1.49
C LYS A 53 1.92 -7.75 -1.43
N LEU A 54 1.44 -7.28 -2.58
CA LEU A 54 0.19 -6.55 -2.72
C LEU A 54 -0.54 -7.06 -3.96
N ILE A 55 -1.79 -7.46 -3.79
CA ILE A 55 -2.66 -7.94 -4.88
C ILE A 55 -3.55 -6.79 -5.29
N ARG A 56 -3.62 -6.49 -6.59
CA ARG A 56 -4.59 -5.56 -7.17
C ARG A 56 -5.76 -6.33 -7.77
N ASN A 57 -6.96 -6.10 -7.24
CA ASN A 57 -8.20 -6.61 -7.82
C ASN A 57 -8.70 -5.65 -8.89
N ASN A 58 -8.65 -6.08 -10.16
CA ASN A 58 -9.07 -5.24 -11.29
C ASN A 58 -10.59 -5.08 -11.39
N ASN A 59 -11.37 -6.00 -10.81
CA ASN A 59 -12.84 -5.98 -10.90
C ASN A 59 -13.47 -4.83 -10.10
N ASP A 60 -12.92 -4.52 -8.93
CA ASP A 60 -13.43 -3.51 -8.00
C ASP A 60 -12.43 -2.38 -7.73
N ASN A 61 -11.29 -2.36 -8.45
CA ASN A 61 -10.19 -1.40 -8.28
C ASN A 61 -9.65 -1.31 -6.84
N THR A 62 -9.66 -2.43 -6.11
CA THR A 62 -9.13 -2.51 -4.75
C THR A 62 -7.78 -3.20 -4.68
N TYR A 63 -7.14 -3.07 -3.53
CA TYR A 63 -5.91 -3.74 -3.15
C TYR A 63 -6.15 -4.61 -1.93
N SER A 64 -5.39 -5.68 -1.80
CA SER A 64 -5.28 -6.48 -0.58
C SER A 64 -3.83 -6.85 -0.36
N LYS A 65 -3.40 -6.91 0.89
CA LYS A 65 -2.11 -7.51 1.23
C LYS A 65 -2.15 -9.00 0.82
N ALA A 66 -1.08 -9.47 0.19
CA ALA A 66 -0.96 -10.87 -0.20
C ALA A 66 -0.80 -11.80 1.00
#